data_AF-A0A4Y8L6E8-F1
#
_entry.id   AF-A0A4Y8L6E8-F1
#
_cell.length_a   1.000
_cell.length_b   1.000
_cell.length_c   1.000
_cell.angle_alpha   90.00
_cell.angle_beta   90.00
_cell.angle_gamma   90.00
#
_symmetry.space_group_name_H-M   'P 1'
#
loop_
_entity.id
_entity.type
_entity.pdbx_description
1 polymer ?
#
loop_
_entity_poly.entity_id
_entity_poly.type
_entity_poly.pdbx_seq_one_letter_code
_entity_poly.pdbx_strand_id
1 'polypeptide(L)'
;MTYIELINDFWQKDIEYAFSDKEIALYFYLLKTCNSIGWKNPFGLSNSITAVKFNWGKQAFDTAKLNLQKAGLIDFKGSHGRGKVYQYEIKGIQTDQFSPTFSQPFSTTFSDQKAETSLDIDKIRNNNYNERHVVFVIPSVTEIEEYCLARVNGINATQFFDYYQSKGWCVGKGRMKDWRAAIRTWERNVKKNIDYGQKITKDNQRIDDSARRKAEIVERAVRATAECDIRG
;
A
#
# COMPACT_ATOMS: atom_id res chain seq x y z
N MET A 1 13.25 -32.83 -9.01
CA MET A 1 13.47 -31.41 -9.29
C MET A 1 14.45 -30.85 -8.29
N THR A 2 15.50 -30.19 -8.80
CA THR A 2 16.39 -29.32 -8.02
C THR A 2 15.62 -28.09 -7.51
N TYR A 3 16.19 -27.30 -6.59
CA TYR A 3 15.51 -26.10 -6.07
C TYR A 3 15.15 -25.13 -7.19
N ILE A 4 16.07 -24.92 -8.14
CA ILE A 4 15.86 -24.03 -9.28
C ILE A 4 14.77 -24.56 -10.23
N GLU A 5 14.69 -25.87 -10.42
CA GLU A 5 13.64 -26.49 -11.23
C GLU A 5 12.26 -26.33 -10.60
N LEU A 6 12.14 -26.38 -9.26
CA LEU A 6 10.88 -26.11 -8.56
C LEU A 6 10.41 -24.66 -8.77
N ILE A 7 11.33 -23.70 -8.75
CA ILE A 7 11.01 -22.30 -9.03
C ILE A 7 10.54 -22.13 -10.47
N ASN A 8 11.24 -22.75 -11.43
CA ASN A 8 10.89 -22.67 -12.84
C ASN A 8 9.52 -23.31 -13.12
N ASP A 9 9.26 -24.49 -12.54
CA ASP A 9 7.98 -25.19 -12.65
C ASP A 9 6.83 -24.34 -12.07
N PHE A 10 7.05 -23.70 -10.92
CA PHE A 10 6.08 -22.76 -10.35
C PHE A 10 5.70 -21.65 -11.32
N TRP A 11 6.68 -20.98 -11.94
CA TRP A 11 6.39 -19.88 -12.86
C TRP A 11 5.77 -20.34 -14.19
N GLN A 12 6.03 -21.58 -14.63
CA GLN A 12 5.26 -22.17 -15.73
C GLN A 12 3.80 -22.38 -15.34
N LYS A 13 3.55 -22.86 -14.12
CA LYS A 13 2.18 -23.02 -13.60
C LYS A 13 1.48 -21.69 -13.36
N ASP A 14 2.19 -20.63 -13.00
CA ASP A 14 1.62 -19.30 -12.83
C ASP A 14 1.03 -18.73 -14.12
N ILE A 15 1.66 -19.00 -15.27
CA ILE A 15 1.14 -18.61 -16.60
C ILE A 15 -0.20 -19.31 -16.88
N GLU A 16 -0.35 -20.56 -16.45
CA GLU A 16 -1.54 -21.39 -16.69
C GLU A 16 -2.69 -21.08 -15.71
N TYR A 17 -2.37 -20.93 -14.41
CA TYR A 17 -3.37 -20.82 -13.34
C TYR A 17 -3.61 -19.39 -12.85
N ALA A 18 -2.77 -18.42 -13.23
CA ALA A 18 -2.82 -17.02 -12.80
C ALA A 18 -2.93 -16.89 -11.27
N PHE A 19 -1.90 -17.30 -10.55
CA PHE A 19 -1.94 -17.33 -9.09
C PHE A 19 -2.04 -15.92 -8.49
N SER A 20 -2.72 -15.79 -7.36
CA SER A 20 -2.70 -14.53 -6.61
C SER A 20 -1.45 -14.45 -5.74
N ASP A 21 -1.17 -13.24 -5.24
CA ASP A 21 -0.09 -12.98 -4.28
C ASP A 21 -0.10 -13.95 -3.08
N LYS A 22 -1.27 -14.48 -2.70
CA LYS A 22 -1.40 -15.42 -1.58
C LYS A 22 -0.92 -16.82 -1.93
N GLU A 23 -1.30 -17.35 -3.09
CA GLU A 23 -0.79 -18.64 -3.59
C GLU A 23 0.73 -18.56 -3.77
N ILE A 24 1.22 -17.48 -4.39
CA ILE A 24 2.65 -17.23 -4.60
C ILE A 24 3.37 -17.24 -3.24
N ALA A 25 2.93 -16.41 -2.29
CA ALA A 25 3.55 -16.32 -0.97
C ALA A 25 3.49 -17.64 -0.19
N LEU A 26 2.38 -18.38 -0.29
CA LEU A 26 2.22 -19.66 0.39
C LEU A 26 3.18 -20.70 -0.17
N TYR A 27 3.27 -20.84 -1.49
CA TYR A 27 4.15 -21.82 -2.14
C TYR A 27 5.62 -21.58 -1.78
N PHE A 28 6.11 -20.35 -1.93
CA PHE A 28 7.51 -20.03 -1.60
C PHE A 28 7.81 -20.14 -0.10
N TYR A 29 6.82 -19.93 0.76
CA TYR A 29 6.99 -20.18 2.19
C TYR A 29 7.09 -21.67 2.51
N LEU A 30 6.30 -22.51 1.84
CA LEU A 30 6.41 -23.96 1.97
C LEU A 30 7.78 -24.46 1.46
N LEU A 31 8.25 -23.95 0.32
CA LEU A 31 9.61 -24.24 -0.17
C LEU A 31 10.70 -23.81 0.81
N LYS A 32 10.63 -22.59 1.35
CA LYS A 32 11.55 -22.12 2.39
C LYS A 32 11.56 -23.04 3.60
N THR A 33 10.38 -23.46 4.04
CA THR A 33 10.22 -24.36 5.19
C THR A 33 10.86 -25.71 4.89
N CYS A 34 10.57 -26.30 3.73
CA CYS A 34 11.16 -27.56 3.27
C CYS A 34 12.69 -27.47 3.17
N ASN A 35 13.24 -26.39 2.63
CA ASN A 35 14.68 -26.14 2.58
C ASN A 35 15.29 -26.07 3.99
N SER A 36 14.66 -25.36 4.93
CA SER A 36 15.18 -25.20 6.29
C SER A 36 15.22 -26.49 7.11
N ILE A 37 14.41 -27.48 6.75
CA ILE A 37 14.36 -28.79 7.42
C ILE A 37 15.19 -29.85 6.69
N GLY A 38 16.03 -29.44 5.73
CA GLY A 38 16.87 -30.34 4.94
C GLY A 38 16.09 -31.15 3.90
N TRP A 39 15.14 -30.51 3.22
CA TRP A 39 14.36 -31.10 2.13
C TRP A 39 13.55 -32.35 2.50
N LYS A 40 13.19 -32.48 3.79
CA LYS A 40 12.25 -33.51 4.25
C LYS A 40 10.87 -33.24 3.63
N ASN A 41 10.33 -34.25 2.96
CA ASN A 41 9.06 -34.17 2.23
C ASN A 41 8.35 -35.54 2.31
N PRO A 42 7.14 -35.65 2.87
CA PRO A 42 6.29 -34.58 3.39
C PRO A 42 6.78 -33.99 4.73
N PHE A 43 6.30 -32.80 5.08
CA PHE A 43 6.63 -32.11 6.33
C PHE A 43 5.41 -31.52 7.04
N GLY A 44 5.50 -31.37 8.36
CA GLY A 44 4.44 -30.81 9.19
C GLY A 44 4.49 -29.28 9.23
N LEU A 45 3.34 -28.62 9.02
CA LEU A 45 3.19 -27.18 9.22
C LEU A 45 1.80 -26.83 9.80
N SER A 46 1.76 -25.85 10.71
CA SER A 46 0.49 -25.37 11.28
C SER A 46 -0.19 -24.32 10.38
N ASN A 47 -1.44 -24.57 9.99
CA ASN A 47 -2.22 -23.63 9.18
C ASN A 47 -2.56 -22.36 9.95
N SER A 48 -2.89 -22.48 11.25
CA SER A 48 -3.27 -21.32 12.06
C SER A 48 -2.09 -20.37 12.24
N ILE A 49 -0.91 -20.90 12.57
CA ILE A 49 0.32 -20.11 12.73
C ILE A 49 0.72 -19.48 11.40
N THR A 50 0.62 -20.22 10.29
CA THR A 50 0.99 -19.69 8.97
C THR A 50 0.01 -18.61 8.50
N ALA A 51 -1.30 -18.79 8.71
CA ALA A 51 -2.30 -17.78 8.41
C ALA A 51 -2.09 -16.50 9.24
N VAL A 52 -1.79 -16.63 10.53
CA VAL A 52 -1.46 -15.49 11.40
C VAL A 52 -0.19 -14.79 10.92
N LYS A 53 0.85 -15.54 10.54
CA LYS A 53 2.11 -14.99 10.03
C LYS A 53 1.90 -14.04 8.85
N PHE A 54 1.00 -14.39 7.93
CA PHE A 54 0.68 -13.58 6.76
C PHE A 54 -0.48 -12.60 6.96
N ASN A 55 -1.07 -12.57 8.16
CA ASN A 55 -2.29 -11.83 8.46
C ASN A 55 -3.43 -12.17 7.48
N TRP A 56 -3.62 -13.46 7.19
CA TRP A 56 -4.68 -13.95 6.33
C TRP A 56 -5.84 -14.52 7.15
N GLY A 57 -7.06 -14.31 6.67
CA GLY A 57 -8.22 -15.03 7.17
C GLY A 57 -8.16 -16.52 6.80
N LYS A 58 -8.78 -17.38 7.63
CA LYS A 58 -8.82 -18.84 7.42
C LYS A 58 -9.25 -19.22 6.00
N GLN A 59 -10.30 -18.59 5.49
CA GLN A 59 -10.83 -18.87 4.16
C GLN A 59 -9.82 -18.54 3.06
N ALA A 60 -9.13 -17.40 3.15
CA ALA A 60 -8.12 -17.01 2.16
C ALA A 60 -6.94 -18.00 2.12
N PHE A 61 -6.51 -18.48 3.29
CA PHE A 61 -5.48 -19.50 3.39
C PHE A 61 -5.95 -20.85 2.80
N ASP A 62 -7.16 -21.29 3.14
CA ASP A 62 -7.72 -22.54 2.63
C ASP A 62 -7.92 -22.49 1.10
N THR A 63 -8.37 -21.36 0.55
CA THR A 63 -8.48 -21.14 -0.90
C THR A 63 -7.12 -21.22 -1.58
N ALA A 64 -6.11 -20.50 -1.08
CA ALA A 64 -4.78 -20.50 -1.69
C ALA A 64 -4.17 -21.91 -1.70
N LYS A 65 -4.31 -22.64 -0.58
CA LYS A 65 -3.86 -24.01 -0.46
C LYS A 65 -4.56 -24.95 -1.46
N LEU A 66 -5.87 -24.83 -1.61
CA LEU A 66 -6.64 -25.64 -2.56
C LEU A 66 -6.25 -25.34 -4.01
N ASN A 67 -6.00 -24.07 -4.35
CA ASN A 67 -5.58 -23.67 -5.69
C ASN A 67 -4.20 -24.21 -6.06
N LEU A 68 -3.24 -24.15 -5.13
CA LEU A 68 -1.92 -24.75 -5.32
C LEU A 68 -2.00 -26.28 -5.46
N GLN A 69 -2.91 -26.94 -4.73
CA GLN A 69 -3.14 -28.38 -4.87
C GLN A 69 -3.76 -28.73 -6.23
N LYS A 70 -4.75 -27.96 -6.69
CA LYS A 70 -5.36 -28.12 -8.01
C LYS A 70 -4.35 -27.98 -9.14
N ALA A 71 -3.38 -27.08 -8.99
CA ALA A 71 -2.30 -26.90 -9.96
C ALA A 71 -1.23 -28.01 -9.94
N GLY A 72 -1.32 -28.95 -8.99
CA GLY A 72 -0.36 -30.04 -8.85
C GLY A 72 0.98 -29.63 -8.26
N LEU A 73 1.08 -28.45 -7.65
CA LEU A 73 2.32 -27.93 -7.04
C LEU A 73 2.57 -28.50 -5.64
N ILE A 74 1.49 -28.71 -4.89
CA ILE A 74 1.53 -29.24 -3.52
C ILE A 74 0.44 -30.29 -3.31
N ASP A 75 0.62 -31.14 -2.31
CA ASP A 75 -0.45 -31.91 -1.71
C ASP A 75 -0.48 -31.69 -0.19
N PHE A 76 -1.62 -31.94 0.45
CA PHE A 76 -1.73 -31.82 1.90
C PHE A 76 -2.65 -32.86 2.50
N LYS A 77 -2.26 -33.38 3.67
CA LYS A 77 -3.06 -34.30 4.48
C LYS A 77 -3.38 -33.63 5.80
N GLY A 78 -4.66 -33.33 6.00
CA GLY A 78 -5.17 -32.91 7.31
C GLY A 78 -5.55 -34.13 8.13
N SER A 79 -5.17 -34.16 9.41
CA SER A 79 -5.76 -35.13 10.34
C SER A 79 -6.75 -34.41 11.24
N HIS A 80 -7.99 -34.91 11.28
CA HIS A 80 -8.99 -34.45 12.23
C HIS A 80 -8.64 -35.00 13.63
N GLY A 81 -8.42 -34.11 14.59
CA GLY A 81 -8.13 -34.46 15.98
C GLY A 81 -7.29 -33.40 16.71
N ARG A 82 -7.36 -33.38 18.05
CA ARG A 82 -6.52 -32.51 18.88
C ARG A 82 -5.05 -32.89 18.73
N GLY A 83 -4.17 -31.91 18.54
CA GLY A 83 -2.72 -32.07 18.55
C GLY A 83 -2.07 -32.57 17.25
N LYS A 84 -2.83 -32.77 16.16
CA LYS A 84 -2.27 -33.21 14.88
C LYS A 84 -1.97 -32.02 13.95
N VAL A 85 -0.77 -32.04 13.37
CA VAL A 85 -0.25 -31.00 12.46
C VAL A 85 -0.60 -31.37 11.02
N TYR A 86 -0.91 -30.38 10.17
CA TYR A 86 -1.12 -30.63 8.74
C TYR A 86 0.20 -31.06 8.11
N GLN A 87 0.15 -32.10 7.28
CA GLN A 87 1.30 -32.54 6.49
C GLN A 87 1.17 -31.96 5.09
N TYR A 88 2.25 -31.33 4.61
CA TYR A 88 2.39 -30.79 3.27
C TYR A 88 3.43 -31.59 2.50
N GLU A 89 3.14 -31.83 1.21
CA GLU A 89 4.04 -32.46 0.27
C GLU A 89 4.28 -31.49 -0.90
N ILE A 90 5.53 -31.15 -1.20
CA ILE A 90 5.86 -30.44 -2.45
C ILE A 90 6.01 -31.48 -3.55
N LYS A 91 5.32 -31.29 -4.68
CA LYS A 91 5.40 -32.25 -5.78
C LYS A 91 6.72 -32.12 -6.55
N GLY A 92 7.24 -33.27 -6.98
CA GLY A 92 8.41 -33.37 -7.87
C GLY A 92 9.78 -33.13 -7.24
N ILE A 93 9.91 -33.09 -5.91
CA ILE A 93 11.23 -33.07 -5.24
C ILE A 93 12.00 -34.37 -5.53
N GLN A 94 13.29 -34.25 -5.87
CA GLN A 94 14.24 -35.38 -5.86
C GLN A 94 15.07 -35.29 -4.57
N THR A 95 14.73 -36.08 -3.56
CA THR A 95 15.36 -36.03 -2.22
C THR A 95 16.84 -36.42 -2.21
N ASP A 96 17.28 -37.16 -3.21
CA ASP A 96 18.59 -37.81 -3.20
C ASP A 96 19.75 -36.85 -3.55
N GLN A 97 19.46 -35.66 -4.07
CA GLN A 97 20.48 -34.67 -4.49
C GLN A 97 20.67 -33.49 -3.53
N PHE A 98 19.87 -33.39 -2.46
CA PHE A 98 19.93 -32.27 -1.51
C PHE A 98 20.73 -32.60 -0.23
N SER A 99 21.49 -33.69 -0.23
CA SER A 99 22.45 -33.98 0.85
C SER A 99 23.46 -32.84 0.99
N PRO A 100 23.83 -32.43 2.22
CA PRO A 100 24.62 -31.23 2.45
C PRO A 100 26.10 -31.55 2.21
N THR A 101 26.52 -31.66 0.95
CA THR A 101 27.93 -31.60 0.60
C THR A 101 28.21 -30.24 -0.01
N PHE A 102 27.98 -29.17 0.76
CA PHE A 102 28.60 -27.87 0.48
C PHE A 102 30.01 -27.87 1.09
N SER A 103 30.86 -28.73 0.54
CA SER A 103 32.29 -28.80 0.85
C SER A 103 33.06 -28.82 -0.47
N GLN A 104 32.90 -27.76 -1.26
CA GLN A 104 33.88 -27.41 -2.28
C GLN A 104 34.07 -25.89 -2.22
N PRO A 105 35.25 -25.39 -1.83
CA PRO A 105 35.58 -24.00 -2.02
C PRO A 105 35.76 -23.79 -3.53
N PHE A 106 34.87 -23.01 -4.15
CA PHE A 106 35.08 -22.51 -5.51
C PHE A 106 36.30 -21.59 -5.49
N SER A 107 37.48 -22.16 -5.72
CA SER A 107 38.62 -21.42 -6.25
C SER A 107 38.48 -21.37 -7.76
N THR A 108 38.47 -20.13 -8.27
CA THR A 108 39.02 -19.70 -9.57
C THR A 108 38.59 -20.52 -10.79
N THR A 109 37.89 -19.96 -11.78
CA THR A 109 38.55 -19.17 -12.83
C THR A 109 37.45 -18.54 -13.69
N PHE A 110 37.41 -17.21 -13.78
CA PHE A 110 36.70 -16.52 -14.84
C PHE A 110 37.34 -16.92 -16.17
N SER A 111 36.58 -17.53 -17.07
CA SER A 111 36.96 -17.68 -18.46
C SER A 111 35.76 -17.35 -19.33
N ASP A 112 35.99 -16.33 -20.14
CA ASP A 112 35.06 -15.70 -21.05
C ASP A 112 34.36 -16.71 -21.95
N GLN A 113 33.03 -16.77 -21.83
CA GLN A 113 32.16 -17.13 -22.94
C GLN A 113 31.08 -16.08 -23.09
N LYS A 114 31.31 -15.20 -24.05
CA LYS A 114 30.43 -14.16 -24.55
C LYS A 114 29.13 -14.80 -25.05
N ALA A 115 28.08 -14.77 -24.23
CA ALA A 115 26.71 -15.05 -24.66
C ALA A 115 26.05 -13.73 -25.08
N GLU A 116 25.88 -13.55 -26.38
CA GLU A 116 25.10 -12.46 -26.96
C GLU A 116 23.61 -12.68 -26.65
N THR A 117 23.05 -11.86 -25.77
CA THR A 117 21.60 -11.61 -25.68
C THR A 117 21.39 -10.11 -25.55
N SER A 118 21.47 -9.39 -26.67
CA SER A 118 20.92 -8.03 -26.76
C SER A 118 19.40 -8.14 -26.80
N LEU A 119 18.76 -8.11 -25.63
CA LEU A 119 17.34 -7.77 -25.55
C LEU A 119 17.23 -6.25 -25.63
N ASP A 120 16.69 -5.76 -26.75
CA ASP A 120 16.33 -4.35 -26.96
C ASP A 120 15.42 -3.85 -25.82
N ILE A 121 16.00 -3.10 -24.89
CA ILE A 121 15.33 -2.52 -23.71
C ILE A 121 14.23 -1.53 -24.14
N ASP A 122 14.32 -0.95 -25.34
CA ASP A 122 13.39 0.07 -25.82
C ASP A 122 12.02 -0.45 -26.26
N LYS A 123 11.85 -1.77 -26.47
CA LYS A 123 10.54 -2.37 -26.78
C LYS A 123 9.68 -2.72 -25.57
N ILE A 124 10.22 -2.63 -24.34
CA ILE A 124 9.47 -2.91 -23.10
C ILE A 124 8.61 -1.70 -22.66
N ARG A 125 8.87 -0.49 -23.19
CA ARG A 125 8.18 0.74 -22.74
C ARG A 125 6.68 0.81 -23.08
N ASN A 126 6.17 0.01 -24.01
CA ASN A 126 4.81 0.17 -24.55
C ASN A 126 3.86 -1.01 -24.33
N ASN A 127 4.15 -1.93 -23.39
CA ASN A 127 3.15 -2.91 -22.95
C ASN A 127 2.54 -2.49 -21.62
N ASN A 128 1.34 -1.92 -21.75
CA ASN A 128 0.32 -1.75 -20.72
C ASN A 128 -0.04 -3.10 -20.07
N TYR A 129 0.84 -3.63 -19.21
CA TYR A 129 0.54 -4.75 -18.33
C TYR A 129 0.91 -4.40 -16.89
N ASN A 130 -0.16 -4.29 -16.11
CA ASN A 130 -0.25 -4.32 -14.65
C ASN A 130 0.19 -3.03 -13.93
N GLU A 131 -0.83 -2.21 -13.62
CA GLU A 131 -0.95 -1.54 -12.31
C GLU A 131 -0.81 -2.61 -11.21
N ARG A 132 0.42 -3.04 -10.93
CA ARG A 132 0.76 -3.81 -9.74
C ARG A 132 0.23 -3.00 -8.57
N HIS A 133 -0.52 -3.61 -7.66
CA HIS A 133 -0.93 -2.94 -6.43
C HIS A 133 0.32 -2.42 -5.72
N VAL A 134 0.61 -1.14 -5.90
CA VAL A 134 1.72 -0.47 -5.23
C VAL A 134 1.37 -0.53 -3.76
N VAL A 135 2.11 -1.34 -2.99
CA VAL A 135 2.00 -1.34 -1.54
C VAL A 135 2.22 0.11 -1.12
N PHE A 136 1.23 0.69 -0.45
CA PHE A 136 1.30 2.09 -0.05
C PHE A 136 2.54 2.29 0.83
N VAL A 137 3.52 3.03 0.29
CA VAL A 137 4.71 3.45 1.01
C VAL A 137 4.41 4.80 1.64
N ILE A 138 4.65 4.89 2.95
CA ILE A 138 4.58 6.16 3.67
C ILE A 138 5.70 7.05 3.13
N PRO A 139 5.40 8.22 2.55
CA PRO A 139 6.42 9.11 2.01
C PRO A 139 7.25 9.73 3.13
N SER A 140 8.48 10.12 2.81
CA SER A 140 9.26 10.99 3.70
C SER A 140 8.75 12.44 3.63
N VAL A 141 9.04 13.23 4.67
CA VAL A 141 8.72 14.67 4.67
C VAL A 141 9.39 15.37 3.48
N THR A 142 10.64 15.00 3.15
CA THR A 142 11.38 15.54 2.01
C THR A 142 10.71 15.20 0.68
N GLU A 143 10.22 13.97 0.51
CA GLU A 143 9.50 13.59 -0.73
C GLU A 143 8.19 14.38 -0.88
N ILE A 144 7.49 14.64 0.21
CA ILE A 144 6.30 15.50 0.22
C ILE A 144 6.67 16.93 -0.14
N GLU A 145 7.75 17.46 0.42
CA GLU A 145 8.24 18.81 0.18
C GLU A 145 8.61 19.01 -1.29
N GLU A 146 9.39 18.11 -1.87
CA GLU A 146 9.74 18.11 -3.30
C GLU A 146 8.49 18.09 -4.19
N TYR A 147 7.50 17.27 -3.84
CA TYR A 147 6.23 17.20 -4.58
C TYR A 147 5.42 18.50 -4.48
N CYS A 148 5.42 19.15 -3.32
CA CYS A 148 4.75 20.43 -3.12
C CYS A 148 5.45 21.57 -3.85
N LEU A 149 6.79 21.61 -3.81
CA LEU A 149 7.62 22.59 -4.53
C LEU A 149 7.41 22.49 -6.04
N ALA A 150 7.43 21.27 -6.60
CA ALA A 150 7.20 21.03 -8.03
C ALA A 150 5.83 21.53 -8.52
N ARG A 151 4.84 21.62 -7.63
CA ARG A 151 3.48 22.09 -7.95
C ARG A 151 3.20 23.54 -7.54
N VAL A 152 4.11 24.18 -6.81
CA VAL A 152 3.96 25.55 -6.27
C VAL A 152 2.62 25.72 -5.53
N ASN A 153 2.29 24.74 -4.68
CA ASN A 153 0.98 24.66 -4.03
C ASN A 153 0.96 25.25 -2.60
N GLY A 154 2.10 25.68 -2.06
CA GLY A 154 2.20 26.41 -0.77
C GLY A 154 1.82 25.58 0.47
N ILE A 155 1.82 24.26 0.37
CA ILE A 155 1.46 23.35 1.47
C ILE A 155 2.69 23.09 2.34
N ASN A 156 2.53 23.21 3.67
CA ASN A 156 3.56 22.82 4.62
C ASN A 156 3.66 21.28 4.70
N ALA A 157 4.78 20.73 4.22
CA ALA A 157 5.02 19.29 4.13
C ALA A 157 4.97 18.59 5.50
N THR A 158 5.58 19.19 6.52
CA THR A 158 5.61 18.69 7.90
C THR A 158 4.19 18.58 8.47
N GLN A 159 3.39 19.63 8.31
CA GLN A 159 2.01 19.65 8.81
C GLN A 159 1.14 18.57 8.14
N PHE A 160 1.33 18.34 6.83
CA PHE A 160 0.65 17.29 6.11
C PHE A 160 1.06 15.89 6.63
N PHE A 161 2.38 15.68 6.81
CA PHE A 161 2.93 14.42 7.29
C PHE A 161 2.40 14.09 8.69
N ASP A 162 2.53 15.01 9.65
CA ASP A 162 2.11 14.79 11.05
C ASP A 162 0.61 14.48 11.17
N TYR A 163 -0.22 15.18 10.37
CA TYR A 163 -1.66 14.95 10.32
C TYR A 163 -2.00 13.52 9.89
N TYR A 164 -1.36 12.99 8.85
CA TYR A 164 -1.63 11.62 8.40
C TYR A 164 -0.90 10.56 9.23
N GLN A 165 0.24 10.90 9.80
CA GLN A 165 0.96 10.04 10.75
C GLN A 165 0.10 9.75 11.99
N SER A 166 -0.50 10.78 12.60
CA SER A 166 -1.41 10.62 13.75
C SER A 166 -2.68 9.83 13.42
N LYS A 167 -3.09 9.79 12.14
CA LYS A 167 -4.25 9.02 11.65
C LYS A 167 -3.90 7.62 11.15
N GLY A 168 -2.65 7.18 11.31
CA GLY A 168 -2.18 5.90 10.80
C GLY A 168 -2.31 5.78 9.28
N TRP A 169 -2.17 6.89 8.56
CA TRP A 169 -2.31 6.98 7.10
C TRP A 169 -3.66 6.46 6.59
N CYS A 170 -4.76 6.79 7.28
CA CYS A 170 -6.13 6.45 6.86
C CYS A 170 -6.89 7.63 6.23
N VAL A 171 -7.79 7.33 5.30
CA VAL A 171 -8.79 8.27 4.75
C VAL A 171 -10.17 7.64 4.92
N GLY A 172 -10.98 8.21 5.82
CA GLY A 172 -12.26 7.62 6.22
C GLY A 172 -12.05 6.31 7.00
N LYS A 173 -12.75 5.24 6.61
CA LYS A 173 -12.63 3.90 7.23
C LYS A 173 -11.47 3.06 6.69
N GLY A 174 -10.80 3.49 5.61
CA GLY A 174 -9.77 2.70 4.91
C GLY A 174 -8.37 3.32 4.97
N ARG A 175 -7.34 2.50 4.72
CA ARG A 175 -5.95 2.98 4.54
C ARG A 175 -5.82 3.77 3.25
N MET A 176 -4.98 4.81 3.27
CA MET A 176 -4.66 5.65 2.12
C MET A 176 -3.95 4.82 1.04
N LYS A 177 -4.27 5.10 -0.23
CA LYS A 177 -3.68 4.43 -1.40
C LYS A 177 -2.69 5.31 -2.17
N ASP A 178 -2.89 6.63 -2.14
CA ASP A 178 -2.05 7.62 -2.81
C ASP A 178 -2.01 8.91 -1.98
N TRP A 179 -0.84 9.24 -1.43
CA TRP A 179 -0.63 10.44 -0.63
C TRP A 179 -0.58 11.71 -1.49
N ARG A 180 -0.18 11.60 -2.76
CA ARG A 180 -0.15 12.72 -3.72
C ARG A 180 -1.57 13.15 -4.08
N ALA A 181 -2.51 12.21 -4.16
CA ALA A 181 -3.94 12.51 -4.30
C ALA A 181 -4.54 13.19 -3.04
N ALA A 182 -4.07 12.80 -1.86
CA ALA A 182 -4.47 13.44 -0.62
C ALA A 182 -4.00 14.90 -0.57
N ILE A 183 -2.76 15.20 -0.98
CA ILE A 183 -2.24 16.58 -1.08
C ILE A 183 -3.10 17.44 -2.02
N ARG A 184 -3.46 16.93 -3.20
CA ARG A 184 -4.35 17.62 -4.16
C ARG A 184 -5.71 17.98 -3.56
N THR A 185 -6.19 17.18 -2.61
CA THR A 185 -7.46 17.44 -1.91
C THR A 185 -7.27 18.39 -0.73
N TRP A 186 -6.16 18.25 -0.01
CA TRP A 186 -5.72 19.16 1.05
C TRP A 186 -5.61 20.60 0.53
N GLU A 187 -4.99 20.79 -0.64
CA GLU A 187 -4.88 22.09 -1.32
C GLU A 187 -6.26 22.74 -1.52
N ARG A 188 -7.22 21.99 -2.08
CA ARG A 188 -8.57 22.47 -2.35
C ARG A 188 -9.31 22.85 -1.06
N ASN A 189 -9.08 22.11 0.03
CA ASN A 189 -9.70 22.39 1.32
C ASN A 189 -9.08 23.62 2.00
N VAL A 190 -7.76 23.81 1.90
CA VAL A 190 -7.09 25.03 2.39
C VAL A 190 -7.62 26.26 1.66
N LYS A 191 -7.72 26.22 0.32
CA LYS A 191 -8.31 27.31 -0.47
C LYS A 191 -9.76 27.61 -0.10
N LYS A 192 -10.59 26.57 0.10
CA LYS A 192 -11.98 26.74 0.57
C LYS A 192 -12.05 27.37 1.95
N ASN A 193 -11.22 26.94 2.90
CA ASN A 193 -11.22 27.51 4.25
C ASN A 193 -10.77 28.98 4.25
N ILE A 194 -9.81 29.35 3.40
CA ILE A 194 -9.41 30.76 3.22
C ILE A 194 -10.57 31.59 2.64
N ASP A 195 -11.26 31.08 1.61
CA ASP A 195 -12.40 31.77 0.98
C ASP A 195 -13.59 31.91 1.96
N TYR A 196 -13.92 30.85 2.70
CA TYR A 196 -14.94 30.91 3.77
C TYR A 196 -14.56 31.92 4.85
N GLY A 197 -13.31 31.94 5.31
CA GLY A 197 -12.81 32.93 6.27
C GLY A 197 -12.96 34.36 5.76
N GLN A 198 -12.58 34.61 4.50
CA GLN A 198 -12.73 35.92 3.86
C GLN A 198 -14.20 36.34 3.72
N LYS A 199 -15.10 35.39 3.39
CA LYS A 199 -16.53 35.67 3.31
C LYS A 199 -17.12 36.07 4.66
N ILE A 200 -16.79 35.33 5.73
CA ILE A 200 -17.22 35.64 7.09
C ILE A 200 -16.71 37.01 7.54
N THR A 201 -15.44 37.35 7.27
CA THR A 201 -14.91 38.68 7.62
C THR A 201 -15.62 39.83 6.90
N LYS A 202 -15.93 39.67 5.60
CA LYS A 202 -16.67 40.65 4.82
C LYS A 202 -18.12 40.79 5.27
N ASP A 203 -18.78 39.68 5.61
CA ASP A 203 -20.15 39.69 6.11
C ASP A 203 -20.22 40.37 7.48
N ASN A 204 -19.24 40.12 8.36
CA ASN A 204 -19.13 40.82 9.65
C ASN A 204 -18.88 42.34 9.48
N GLN A 205 -18.00 42.75 8.56
CA GLN A 205 -17.79 44.16 8.24
C GLN A 205 -19.06 44.84 7.71
N ARG A 206 -19.83 44.16 6.85
CA ARG A 206 -21.11 44.68 6.32
C ARG A 206 -22.17 44.86 7.42
N ILE A 207 -22.22 43.95 8.39
CA ILE A 207 -23.13 44.05 9.53
C ILE A 207 -22.75 45.25 10.39
N ASP A 208 -21.46 45.45 10.67
CA ASP A 208 -20.94 46.59 11.42
C ASP A 208 -21.22 47.93 10.72
N ASP A 209 -20.95 48.02 9.40
CA ASP A 209 -21.25 49.19 8.59
C ASP A 209 -22.76 49.52 8.55
N SER A 210 -23.61 48.48 8.52
CA SER A 210 -25.08 48.63 8.55
C SER A 210 -25.57 49.13 9.91
N ALA A 211 -25.01 48.60 11.01
CA ALA A 211 -25.30 49.07 12.35
C ALA A 211 -24.89 50.54 12.54
N ARG A 212 -23.70 50.92 12.04
CA ARG A 212 -23.20 52.29 12.06
C ARG A 212 -24.10 53.25 11.29
N ARG A 213 -24.55 52.89 10.08
CA ARG A 213 -25.50 53.71 9.29
C ARG A 213 -26.84 53.88 9.99
N LYS A 214 -27.36 52.83 10.64
CA LYS A 214 -28.60 52.92 11.42
C LYS A 214 -28.46 53.88 12.60
N ALA A 215 -27.34 53.80 13.33
CA ALA A 215 -27.06 54.71 14.44
C ALA A 215 -26.96 56.16 13.97
N GLU A 216 -26.30 56.42 12.85
CA GLU A 216 -26.17 57.77 12.27
C GLU A 216 -27.52 58.34 11.84
N ILE A 217 -28.42 57.52 11.26
CA ILE A 217 -29.79 57.95 10.92
C ILE A 217 -30.58 58.32 12.17
N VAL A 218 -30.47 57.52 13.24
CA VAL A 218 -31.13 57.81 14.53
C VAL A 218 -30.59 59.11 15.13
N GLU A 219 -29.27 59.28 15.16
CA GLU A 219 -28.65 60.51 15.70
C GLU A 219 -29.05 61.74 14.89
N ARG A 220 -29.11 61.64 13.55
CA ARG A 220 -29.57 62.72 12.68
C ARG A 220 -31.03 63.07 12.90
N ALA A 221 -31.89 62.07 13.12
CA ALA A 221 -33.30 62.30 13.45
C ALA A 221 -33.46 63.01 14.79
N VAL A 222 -32.70 62.59 15.81
CA VAL A 222 -32.69 63.23 17.14
C VAL A 222 -32.20 64.68 17.07
N ARG A 223 -31.16 64.96 16.27
CA ARG A 223 -30.66 66.32 16.05
C ARG A 223 -31.70 67.20 15.35
N ALA A 224 -32.38 66.67 14.33
CA ALA A 224 -33.43 67.39 13.60
C ALA A 224 -34.63 67.73 14.49
N THR A 225 -35.05 66.83 15.39
CA THR A 225 -36.13 67.12 16.35
C THR A 225 -35.71 68.21 17.35
N ALA A 226 -34.47 68.16 17.86
CA ALA A 226 -33.95 69.18 18.76
C ALA A 226 -33.82 70.57 18.09
N GLU A 227 -33.48 70.62 16.80
CA GLU A 227 -33.42 71.87 16.03
C GLU A 227 -34.80 72.46 15.72
N CYS A 228 -35.85 71.63 15.58
CA CYS A 228 -37.23 72.08 15.45
C CYS A 228 -37.77 72.70 16.74
N ASP A 229 -37.47 72.11 17.91
CA ASP A 229 -37.94 72.61 19.21
C ASP A 229 -37.31 73.96 19.60
N ILE A 230 -36.15 74.32 19.03
CA ILE A 230 -35.47 75.60 19.28
C ILE A 230 -35.99 76.73 18.36
N ARG A 231 -36.70 76.40 17.27
CA ARG A 231 -37.24 77.39 16.31
C ARG A 231 -38.74 77.68 16.47
N GLY A 232 -39.44 77.00 17.37
CA GLY A 232 -40.83 77.28 17.76
C GLY A 232 -40.89 78.23 18.96
#